data_AF-G0RP95-F1
#
_entry.id   AF-G0RP95-F1
#
_cell.length_a   1.000
_cell.length_b   1.000
_cell.length_c   1.000
_cell.angle_alpha   90.00
_cell.angle_beta   90.00
_cell.angle_gamma   90.00
#
_symmetry.space_group_name_H-M   'P 1'
#
loop_
_entity.id
_entity.type
_entity.pdbx_description
1 polymer ?
#
loop_
_entity_poly.entity_id
_entity_poly.type
_entity_poly.pdbx_seq_one_letter_code
_entity_poly.pdbx_strand_id
1 'polypeptide(L)'
;MKQPCQHSHVYVDVSPHASRVSFKRATERQRLLAATRDGRVGKTLELLTPREAFGDGMAFPGPLVLPYDDLAEDPEWPPQDLREWRSEEERNPVTRGRKTIYIVPSPAISPEVSKMQTWSICSTPTATAEREMQAAEPPKIQHLMEYLSAFFHGMPVKLFKAPFQWQKWNKYDGAILTSPSAQRRIGLRTPGDRLFGIRCRASPDELSPMQVNLDDVLDALAENIPADAHSIMMLLDLDMYEGDGDIFTAGRAYGGSRIAAVSLFRDQPLCAPPDDGHAWPASHCAEYIDK
;
A
#
# COMPACT_ATOMS: atom_id res chain seq x y z
N MET A 1 26.57 16.36 -15.78
CA MET A 1 25.92 15.54 -14.73
C MET A 1 25.58 16.47 -13.57
N LYS A 2 24.30 16.55 -13.15
CA LYS A 2 23.95 17.26 -11.92
C LYS A 2 24.51 16.44 -10.74
N GLN A 3 25.11 17.10 -9.75
CA GLN A 3 25.53 16.42 -8.53
C GLN A 3 24.29 15.89 -7.80
N PRO A 4 24.37 14.69 -7.17
CA PRO A 4 23.28 14.16 -6.38
C PRO A 4 22.98 15.09 -5.19
N CYS A 5 21.70 15.37 -4.95
CA CYS A 5 21.28 16.14 -3.78
C CYS A 5 21.74 15.41 -2.51
N GLN A 6 22.23 16.17 -1.53
CA GLN A 6 22.73 15.63 -0.26
C GLN A 6 21.64 15.57 0.82
N HIS A 7 20.44 16.08 0.53
CA HIS A 7 19.30 16.17 1.45
C HIS A 7 19.67 16.78 2.81
N SER A 8 20.61 17.73 2.80
CA SER A 8 21.22 18.31 3.99
C SER A 8 20.20 19.09 4.84
N HIS A 9 19.15 19.60 4.21
CA HIS A 9 18.07 20.36 4.82
C HIS A 9 16.72 19.77 4.42
N VAL A 10 15.87 19.54 5.43
CA VAL A 10 14.52 19.00 5.28
C VAL A 10 13.51 19.88 5.98
N TYR A 11 12.33 20.04 5.38
CA TYR A 11 11.19 20.67 6.03
C TYR A 11 10.53 19.68 7.01
N VAL A 12 10.50 20.05 8.28
CA VAL A 12 9.83 19.29 9.36
C VAL A 12 8.50 19.93 9.77
N ASP A 13 8.16 21.06 9.14
CA ASP A 13 6.89 21.74 9.24
C ASP A 13 6.28 21.87 7.83
N VAL A 14 5.28 22.72 7.66
CA VAL A 14 4.71 23.02 6.35
C VAL A 14 5.75 23.61 5.39
N SER A 15 5.58 23.34 4.10
CA SER A 15 6.38 23.95 3.03
C SER A 15 6.15 25.49 2.96
N PRO A 16 7.04 26.25 2.31
CA PRO A 16 6.83 27.69 2.08
C PRO A 16 5.53 28.02 1.33
N HIS A 17 5.08 27.10 0.47
CA HIS A 17 3.88 27.28 -0.35
C HIS A 17 2.59 27.35 0.50
N ALA A 18 2.56 26.72 1.68
CA ALA A 18 1.41 26.75 2.60
C ALA A 18 0.90 28.18 2.89
N SER A 19 1.81 29.14 3.05
CA SER A 19 1.48 30.55 3.28
C SER A 19 0.77 31.22 2.10
N ARG A 20 1.05 30.79 0.86
CA ARG A 20 0.46 31.34 -0.36
C ARG A 20 -1.00 30.92 -0.53
N VAL A 21 -1.31 29.71 -0.10
CA VAL A 21 -2.66 29.13 -0.10
C VAL A 21 -3.37 29.30 1.25
N SER A 22 -2.78 30.06 2.18
CA SER A 22 -3.35 30.31 3.52
C SER A 22 -3.62 29.05 4.37
N PHE A 23 -2.96 27.92 4.06
CA PHE A 23 -3.04 26.72 4.88
C PHE A 23 -2.48 26.98 6.29
N LYS A 24 -3.21 26.51 7.31
CA LYS A 24 -2.82 26.66 8.72
C LYS A 24 -2.68 25.31 9.37
N ARG A 25 -1.44 24.97 9.75
CA ARG A 25 -1.18 23.79 10.57
C ARG A 25 -1.84 23.92 11.95
N ALA A 26 -2.47 22.84 12.40
CA ALA A 26 -2.98 22.74 13.76
C ALA A 26 -1.87 23.00 14.80
N THR A 27 -2.13 23.85 15.78
CA THR A 27 -1.22 24.15 16.90
C THR A 27 -0.93 22.92 17.75
N GLU A 28 0.14 22.94 18.55
CA GLU A 28 0.47 21.87 19.51
C GLU A 28 -0.73 21.52 20.40
N ARG A 29 -1.41 22.53 20.95
CA ARG A 29 -2.60 22.33 21.79
C ARG A 29 -3.73 21.65 21.03
N GLN A 30 -3.99 22.02 19.77
CA GLN A 30 -5.01 21.38 18.96
C GLN A 30 -4.66 19.92 18.66
N ARG A 31 -3.40 19.62 18.32
CA ARG A 31 -2.93 18.24 18.11
C ARG A 31 -3.06 17.41 19.39
N LEU A 32 -2.69 17.98 20.54
CA LEU A 32 -2.83 17.35 21.84
C LEU A 32 -4.30 17.01 22.15
N LEU A 33 -5.23 17.95 21.92
CA LEU A 33 -6.66 17.72 22.10
C LEU A 33 -7.19 16.65 21.14
N ALA A 34 -6.78 16.70 19.88
CA ALA A 34 -7.19 15.75 18.84
C ALA A 34 -6.73 14.31 19.14
N ALA A 35 -5.62 14.14 19.84
CA ALA A 35 -5.14 12.82 20.29
C ALA A 35 -5.89 12.27 21.52
N THR A 36 -6.85 13.02 22.10
CA THR A 36 -7.63 12.57 23.25
C THR A 36 -9.00 12.05 22.86
N ARG A 37 -9.51 11.05 23.59
CA ARG A 37 -10.83 10.44 23.31
C ARG A 37 -12.00 11.41 23.46
N ASP A 38 -11.84 12.42 24.31
CA ASP A 38 -12.93 13.30 24.75
C ASP A 38 -12.71 14.76 24.31
N GLY A 39 -11.64 15.03 23.55
CA GLY A 39 -11.23 16.38 23.17
C GLY A 39 -10.80 17.25 24.37
N ARG A 40 -10.29 16.64 25.45
CA ARG A 40 -9.96 17.32 26.71
C ARG A 40 -8.63 16.84 27.27
N VAL A 41 -7.82 17.81 27.70
CA VAL A 41 -6.51 17.56 28.32
C VAL A 41 -6.65 17.67 29.83
N GLY A 42 -6.81 16.53 30.51
CA GLY A 42 -6.79 16.46 31.98
C GLY A 42 -5.37 16.47 32.55
N LYS A 43 -5.24 16.78 33.85
CA LYS A 43 -3.95 16.72 34.58
C LYS A 43 -3.43 15.28 34.76
N THR A 44 -4.32 14.30 34.76
CA THR A 44 -4.06 12.86 34.95
C THR A 44 -4.19 12.05 33.67
N LEU A 45 -4.31 12.69 32.51
CA LEU A 45 -4.43 11.96 31.25
C LEU A 45 -3.07 11.41 30.84
N GLU A 46 -2.90 10.09 30.98
CA GLU A 46 -1.80 9.34 30.39
C GLU A 46 -2.07 9.16 28.89
N LEU A 47 -1.27 9.85 28.08
CA LEU A 47 -1.22 9.64 26.64
C LEU A 47 -0.18 8.57 26.33
N LEU A 48 -0.42 7.77 25.29
CA LEU A 48 0.59 6.83 24.77
C LEU A 48 1.82 7.59 24.26
N THR A 49 1.59 8.77 23.68
CA THR A 49 2.63 9.68 23.21
C THR A 49 2.96 10.70 24.31
N PRO A 50 4.24 10.89 24.68
CA PRO A 50 4.65 11.96 25.59
C PRO A 50 4.19 13.34 25.09
N ARG A 51 3.86 14.24 26.01
CA ARG A 51 3.33 15.57 25.65
C ARG A 51 4.35 16.39 24.88
N GLU A 52 5.61 16.25 25.25
CA GLU A 52 6.76 16.94 24.66
C GLU A 52 6.92 16.59 23.17
N ALA A 53 6.56 15.35 22.79
CA ALA A 53 6.63 14.92 21.40
C ALA A 53 5.66 15.70 20.49
N PHE A 54 4.55 16.22 21.01
CA PHE A 54 3.63 17.03 20.22
C PHE A 54 4.22 18.37 19.79
N GLY A 55 5.25 18.87 20.49
CA GLY A 55 6.02 20.05 20.11
C GLY A 55 7.22 19.75 19.19
N ASP A 56 7.56 18.46 19.01
CA ASP A 56 8.69 18.03 18.19
C ASP A 56 8.27 17.82 16.73
N GLY A 57 8.80 18.65 15.83
CA GLY A 57 8.57 18.56 14.39
C GLY A 57 9.14 17.28 13.76
N MET A 58 10.09 16.61 14.40
CA MET A 58 10.61 15.32 13.93
C MET A 58 9.69 14.16 14.31
N ALA A 59 9.00 14.26 15.46
CA ALA A 59 8.04 13.25 15.90
C ALA A 59 6.72 13.33 15.11
N PHE A 60 6.27 14.55 14.84
CA PHE A 60 5.10 14.82 14.01
C PHE A 60 5.44 15.92 13.02
N PRO A 61 5.93 15.60 11.81
CA PRO A 61 6.18 16.62 10.80
C PRO A 61 4.89 17.27 10.33
N GLY A 62 4.97 18.52 9.86
CA GLY A 62 3.87 19.16 9.15
C GLY A 62 3.63 18.50 7.79
N PRO A 63 2.40 18.57 7.24
CA PRO A 63 2.19 18.16 5.86
C PRO A 63 2.97 19.09 4.93
N LEU A 64 3.66 18.53 3.95
CA LEU A 64 4.22 19.30 2.85
C LEU A 64 3.06 19.75 1.98
N VAL A 65 2.71 21.04 2.02
CA VAL A 65 1.65 21.60 1.17
C VAL A 65 2.29 22.02 -0.15
N LEU A 66 2.37 21.16 -1.15
CA LEU A 66 2.99 21.50 -2.43
C LEU A 66 1.96 22.08 -3.41
N PRO A 67 2.38 22.81 -4.46
CA PRO A 67 1.47 23.26 -5.49
C PRO A 67 0.66 22.09 -6.08
N TYR A 68 -0.64 22.30 -6.26
CA TYR A 68 -1.60 21.32 -6.80
C TYR A 68 -1.87 20.09 -5.91
N ASP A 69 -1.35 20.05 -4.68
CA ASP A 69 -1.78 19.06 -3.68
C ASP A 69 -3.19 19.38 -3.19
N ASP A 70 -3.91 18.36 -2.71
CA ASP A 70 -5.26 18.50 -2.17
C ASP A 70 -5.36 19.60 -1.09
N LEU A 71 -4.37 19.68 -0.19
CA LEU A 71 -4.33 20.71 0.87
C LEU A 71 -3.96 22.11 0.37
N ALA A 72 -3.43 22.23 -0.85
CA ALA A 72 -3.20 23.53 -1.48
C ALA A 72 -4.46 24.02 -2.20
N GLU A 73 -5.22 23.11 -2.80
CA GLU A 73 -6.51 23.41 -3.45
C GLU A 73 -7.64 23.64 -2.42
N ASP A 74 -7.67 22.86 -1.33
CA ASP A 74 -8.58 23.03 -0.20
C ASP A 74 -7.82 23.14 1.14
N PRO A 75 -7.30 24.34 1.47
CA PRO A 75 -6.53 24.57 2.69
C PRO A 75 -7.37 24.50 3.97
N GLU A 76 -8.70 24.49 3.87
CA GLU A 76 -9.62 24.42 5.00
C GLU A 76 -10.18 23.00 5.21
N TRP A 77 -9.76 22.02 4.39
CA TRP A 77 -10.20 20.63 4.53
C TRP A 77 -10.00 20.13 5.97
N PRO A 78 -11.06 19.64 6.64
CA PRO A 78 -10.99 19.39 8.07
C PRO A 78 -10.06 18.22 8.38
N PRO A 79 -9.19 18.34 9.41
CA PRO A 79 -8.45 17.19 9.91
C PRO A 79 -9.40 16.23 10.64
N GLN A 80 -9.00 14.95 10.74
CA GLN A 80 -9.72 13.97 11.55
C GLN A 80 -9.10 13.87 12.96
N ASP A 81 -9.92 14.00 14.01
CA ASP A 81 -9.49 13.78 15.40
C ASP A 81 -9.69 12.31 15.86
N LEU A 82 -9.10 11.91 16.99
CA LEU A 82 -9.22 10.53 17.51
C LEU A 82 -10.67 10.16 17.83
N ARG A 83 -11.49 11.12 18.27
CA ARG A 83 -12.88 10.87 18.64
C ARG A 83 -13.69 10.58 17.38
N GLU A 84 -13.54 11.39 16.34
CA GLU A 84 -14.14 11.21 15.01
C GLU A 84 -13.71 9.89 14.42
N TRP A 85 -12.39 9.63 14.34
CA TRP A 85 -11.85 8.36 13.86
C TRP A 85 -12.43 7.15 14.61
N ARG A 86 -12.65 7.29 15.93
CA ARG A 86 -13.18 6.21 16.77
C ARG A 86 -14.69 6.02 16.61
N SER A 87 -15.45 7.08 16.33
CA SER A 87 -16.90 7.05 16.14
C SER A 87 -17.33 6.79 14.70
N GLU A 88 -16.38 6.73 13.77
CA GLU A 88 -16.65 6.48 12.35
C GLU A 88 -17.44 5.18 12.15
N GLU A 89 -18.60 5.27 11.48
CA GLU A 89 -19.56 4.16 11.38
C GLU A 89 -19.00 3.02 10.53
N GLU A 90 -18.24 3.37 9.49
CA GLU A 90 -17.61 2.40 8.58
C GLU A 90 -16.43 1.67 9.22
N ARG A 91 -16.00 2.09 10.41
CA ARG A 91 -14.82 1.53 11.07
C ARG A 91 -15.11 0.19 11.74
N ASN A 92 -14.37 -0.82 11.30
CA ASN A 92 -14.37 -2.12 11.95
C ASN A 92 -13.75 -2.07 13.36
N PRO A 93 -14.49 -2.45 14.42
CA PRO A 93 -13.96 -2.44 15.77
C PRO A 93 -12.87 -3.50 15.93
N VAL A 94 -11.83 -3.15 16.70
CA VAL A 94 -10.85 -4.10 17.21
C VAL A 94 -11.43 -4.70 18.49
N THR A 95 -11.67 -6.01 18.50
CA THR A 95 -12.29 -6.71 19.63
C THR A 95 -11.41 -7.83 20.14
N ARG A 96 -11.68 -8.37 21.33
CA ARG A 96 -10.94 -9.55 21.84
C ARG A 96 -11.03 -10.75 20.89
N GLY A 97 -12.17 -10.89 20.21
CA GLY A 97 -12.43 -11.97 19.25
C GLY A 97 -11.97 -11.68 17.83
N ARG A 98 -11.68 -10.43 17.45
CA ARG A 98 -11.22 -10.03 16.10
C ARG A 98 -10.21 -8.88 16.22
N LYS A 99 -8.93 -9.23 16.31
CA LYS A 99 -7.82 -8.30 16.54
C LYS A 99 -6.57 -8.58 15.71
N THR A 100 -6.52 -9.72 15.04
CA THR A 100 -5.32 -10.18 14.34
C THR A 100 -5.33 -9.68 12.91
N ILE A 101 -4.22 -9.13 12.43
CA ILE A 101 -4.00 -8.82 11.01
C ILE A 101 -3.31 -10.04 10.40
N TYR A 102 -3.90 -10.61 9.34
CA TYR A 102 -3.31 -11.73 8.62
C TYR A 102 -2.70 -11.29 7.31
N ILE A 103 -1.47 -11.72 7.03
CA ILE A 103 -0.78 -11.50 5.76
C ILE A 103 -0.74 -12.83 5.02
N VAL A 104 -1.35 -12.88 3.85
CA VAL A 104 -1.26 -14.01 2.92
C VAL A 104 -0.12 -13.70 1.95
N PRO A 105 0.92 -14.56 1.88
CA PRO A 105 1.96 -14.39 0.87
C PRO A 105 1.38 -14.61 -0.53
N SER A 106 2.13 -14.17 -1.54
CA SER A 106 1.84 -14.45 -2.94
C SER A 106 1.54 -15.94 -3.16
N PRO A 107 0.41 -16.30 -3.81
CA PRO A 107 0.04 -17.70 -3.99
C PRO A 107 1.11 -18.48 -4.75
N ALA A 108 1.35 -19.72 -4.33
CA ALA A 108 2.35 -20.57 -4.97
C ALA A 108 1.93 -20.89 -6.42
N ILE A 109 2.86 -20.87 -7.36
CA ILE A 109 2.60 -21.27 -8.75
C ILE A 109 2.73 -22.79 -8.87
N SER A 110 1.67 -23.48 -9.27
CA SER A 110 1.73 -24.94 -9.51
C SER A 110 2.44 -25.27 -10.83
N PRO A 111 2.99 -26.49 -10.99
CA PRO A 111 3.73 -26.87 -12.19
C PRO A 111 2.94 -26.77 -13.51
N GLU A 112 1.62 -26.95 -13.46
CA GLU A 112 0.75 -26.90 -14.64
C GLU A 112 0.56 -25.48 -15.22
N VAL A 113 0.92 -24.46 -14.45
CA VAL A 113 0.88 -23.04 -14.85
C VAL A 113 2.23 -22.37 -14.63
N SER A 114 3.33 -23.13 -14.74
CA SER A 114 4.70 -22.65 -14.53
C SER A 114 5.08 -21.44 -15.40
N LYS A 115 4.42 -21.28 -16.56
CA LYS A 115 4.55 -20.11 -17.43
C LYS A 115 4.21 -18.79 -16.72
N MET A 116 3.40 -18.82 -15.67
CA MET A 116 3.08 -17.64 -14.86
C MET A 116 4.29 -17.05 -14.14
N GLN A 117 5.37 -17.79 -13.95
CA GLN A 117 6.58 -17.26 -13.30
C GLN A 117 7.15 -16.06 -14.03
N THR A 118 6.95 -15.96 -15.34
CA THR A 118 7.41 -14.79 -16.11
C THR A 118 6.53 -13.56 -15.91
N TRP A 119 5.30 -13.73 -15.40
CA TRP A 119 4.35 -12.62 -15.21
C TRP A 119 4.80 -11.66 -14.09
N SER A 120 5.63 -12.13 -13.15
CA SER A 120 6.19 -11.31 -12.07
C SER A 120 7.47 -10.57 -12.49
N ILE A 121 7.93 -10.73 -13.73
CA ILE A 121 9.15 -10.10 -14.23
C ILE A 121 8.79 -8.80 -14.94
N CYS A 122 9.20 -7.69 -14.33
CA CYS A 122 9.13 -6.38 -14.97
C CYS A 122 10.02 -6.33 -16.21
N SER A 123 9.49 -5.78 -17.32
CA SER A 123 10.27 -5.56 -18.55
C SER A 123 10.17 -4.07 -18.93
N THR A 124 11.32 -3.39 -19.04
CA THR A 124 11.35 -2.03 -19.61
C THR A 124 12.10 -2.04 -20.94
N PRO A 125 11.52 -1.49 -22.04
CA PRO A 125 12.21 -1.38 -23.33
C PRO A 125 13.52 -0.57 -23.29
N THR A 126 13.72 0.20 -22.23
CA THR A 126 14.86 1.09 -21.99
C THR A 126 15.82 0.59 -20.91
N ALA A 127 15.66 -0.65 -20.41
CA ALA A 127 16.61 -1.25 -19.50
C ALA A 127 17.98 -1.42 -20.19
N THR A 128 18.90 -0.52 -19.91
CA THR A 128 20.33 -0.78 -20.09
C THR A 128 20.76 -1.75 -18.98
N ALA A 129 21.74 -2.62 -19.27
CA ALA A 129 22.27 -3.62 -18.32
C ALA A 129 22.69 -3.03 -16.96
N GLU A 130 22.95 -1.73 -16.88
CA GLU A 130 23.29 -1.00 -15.65
C GLU A 130 22.10 -0.86 -14.68
N ARG A 131 20.85 -0.74 -15.16
CA ARG A 131 19.65 -0.68 -14.30
C ARG A 131 19.32 -2.03 -13.68
N GLU A 132 19.60 -3.12 -14.39
CA GLU A 132 19.47 -4.49 -13.88
C GLU A 132 20.47 -4.77 -12.74
N MET A 133 21.67 -4.18 -12.80
CA MET A 133 22.73 -4.36 -11.81
C MET A 133 22.48 -3.67 -10.45
N GLN A 134 21.50 -2.77 -10.36
CA GLN A 134 21.15 -2.03 -9.13
C GLN A 134 19.77 -2.36 -8.58
N ALA A 135 19.06 -3.34 -9.15
CA ALA A 135 17.75 -3.73 -8.65
C ALA A 135 17.88 -4.22 -7.20
N ALA A 136 17.39 -3.42 -6.26
CA ALA A 136 17.24 -3.82 -4.87
C ALA A 136 16.40 -5.10 -4.79
N GLU A 137 16.78 -6.02 -3.91
CA GLU A 137 15.98 -7.22 -3.65
C GLU A 137 14.57 -6.79 -3.20
N PRO A 138 13.51 -7.47 -3.68
CA PRO A 138 12.15 -7.25 -3.17
C PRO A 138 12.11 -7.37 -1.64
N PRO A 139 11.27 -6.57 -0.96
CA PRO A 139 11.19 -6.59 0.49
C PRO A 139 10.76 -7.98 0.98
N LYS A 140 11.51 -8.54 1.93
CA LYS A 140 11.14 -9.79 2.58
C LYS A 140 9.83 -9.60 3.33
N ILE A 141 8.92 -10.58 3.24
CA ILE A 141 7.64 -10.56 3.96
C ILE A 141 7.80 -10.31 5.46
N GLN A 142 8.91 -10.77 6.04
CA GLN A 142 9.24 -10.54 7.45
C GLN A 142 9.39 -9.03 7.77
N HIS A 143 10.03 -8.25 6.89
CA HIS A 143 10.15 -6.80 7.08
C HIS A 143 8.80 -6.11 7.00
N LEU A 144 7.91 -6.56 6.09
CA LEU A 144 6.53 -6.06 6.02
C LEU A 144 5.76 -6.38 7.31
N MET A 145 5.89 -7.60 7.83
CA MET A 145 5.26 -7.99 9.09
C MET A 145 5.78 -7.18 10.29
N GLU A 146 7.07 -6.91 10.35
CA GLU A 146 7.69 -6.08 11.40
C GLU A 146 7.20 -4.63 11.32
N TYR A 147 7.20 -4.04 10.12
CA TYR A 147 6.66 -2.71 9.88
C TYR A 147 5.19 -2.60 10.30
N LEU A 148 4.35 -3.54 9.85
CA LEU A 148 2.92 -3.55 10.21
C LEU A 148 2.71 -3.77 11.70
N SER A 149 3.55 -4.58 12.36
CA SER A 149 3.46 -4.79 13.82
C SER A 149 3.83 -3.53 14.60
N ALA A 150 4.78 -2.75 14.09
CA ALA A 150 5.15 -1.45 14.67
C ALA A 150 4.04 -0.41 14.43
N PHE A 151 3.52 -0.35 13.20
CA PHE A 151 2.48 0.62 12.80
C PHE A 151 1.14 0.34 13.48
N PHE A 152 0.64 -0.90 13.42
CA PHE A 152 -0.58 -1.34 14.10
C PHE A 152 -0.29 -1.83 15.52
N HIS A 153 0.36 -0.98 16.31
CA HIS A 153 0.79 -1.32 17.65
C HIS A 153 -0.35 -1.92 18.51
N GLY A 154 -0.05 -3.05 19.18
CA GLY A 154 -1.01 -3.79 20.01
C GLY A 154 -1.91 -4.77 19.26
N MET A 155 -1.87 -4.79 17.91
CA MET A 155 -2.54 -5.80 17.10
C MET A 155 -1.55 -6.89 16.69
N PRO A 156 -1.86 -8.19 16.92
CA PRO A 156 -1.01 -9.26 16.42
C PRO A 156 -1.02 -9.27 14.88
N VAL A 157 0.16 -9.26 14.26
CA VAL A 157 0.33 -9.52 12.82
C VAL A 157 0.82 -10.95 12.63
N LYS A 158 0.13 -11.73 11.81
CA LYS A 158 0.46 -13.15 11.58
C LYS A 158 0.54 -13.47 10.10
N LEU A 159 1.48 -14.34 9.76
CA LEU A 159 1.49 -14.99 8.46
C LEU A 159 0.34 -16.00 8.37
N PHE A 160 -0.43 -15.94 7.31
CA PHE A 160 -1.45 -16.92 6.98
C PHE A 160 -0.78 -18.16 6.39
N LYS A 161 -0.78 -19.26 7.13
CA LYS A 161 0.03 -20.45 6.81
C LYS A 161 -0.58 -21.37 5.76
N ALA A 162 -1.89 -21.35 5.58
CA ALA A 162 -2.53 -22.23 4.62
C ALA A 162 -2.34 -21.66 3.20
N PRO A 163 -1.73 -22.40 2.26
CA PRO A 163 -1.32 -21.82 1.00
C PRO A 163 -2.49 -21.64 0.05
N PHE A 164 -2.56 -20.48 -0.58
CA PHE A 164 -3.25 -20.32 -1.86
C PHE A 164 -2.32 -20.81 -2.97
N GLN A 165 -2.90 -21.30 -4.07
CA GLN A 165 -2.10 -21.82 -5.18
C GLN A 165 -2.71 -21.43 -6.53
N TRP A 166 -1.88 -20.92 -7.44
CA TRP A 166 -2.23 -20.75 -8.84
C TRP A 166 -2.26 -22.11 -9.54
N GLN A 167 -3.34 -22.37 -10.26
CA GLN A 167 -3.64 -23.62 -10.94
C GLN A 167 -4.28 -23.36 -12.29
N LYS A 168 -4.36 -24.41 -13.10
CA LYS A 168 -4.94 -24.36 -14.43
C LYS A 168 -6.44 -24.09 -14.33
N TRP A 169 -6.94 -23.12 -15.07
CA TRP A 169 -8.38 -22.95 -15.29
C TRP A 169 -8.75 -23.50 -16.67
N ASN A 170 -9.51 -24.60 -16.68
CA ASN A 170 -9.84 -25.33 -17.90
C ASN A 170 -8.59 -25.73 -18.71
N LYS A 171 -8.37 -25.12 -19.88
CA LYS A 171 -7.26 -25.43 -20.80
C LYS A 171 -6.11 -24.44 -20.73
N TYR A 172 -6.26 -23.31 -20.06
CA TYR A 172 -5.28 -22.23 -20.07
C TYR A 172 -4.18 -22.46 -19.03
N ASP A 173 -2.92 -22.49 -19.49
CA ASP A 173 -1.73 -22.89 -18.73
C ASP A 173 -0.84 -21.70 -18.33
N GLY A 174 -1.38 -20.48 -18.35
CA GLY A 174 -0.64 -19.26 -17.99
C GLY A 174 0.26 -18.71 -19.12
N ALA A 175 0.07 -19.12 -20.37
CA ALA A 175 0.79 -18.51 -21.50
C ALA A 175 0.44 -17.02 -21.67
N ILE A 176 1.45 -16.16 -21.87
CA ILE A 176 1.26 -14.71 -22.11
C ILE A 176 0.33 -14.49 -23.30
N LEU A 177 -0.62 -13.58 -23.14
CA LEU A 177 -1.55 -13.19 -24.19
C LEU A 177 -0.93 -12.11 -25.07
N THR A 178 -1.24 -12.14 -26.36
CA THR A 178 -0.66 -11.21 -27.34
C THR A 178 -1.45 -9.90 -27.48
N SER A 179 -2.62 -9.80 -26.85
CA SER A 179 -3.51 -8.65 -26.98
C SER A 179 -4.14 -8.31 -25.62
N PRO A 180 -4.12 -7.04 -25.18
CA PRO A 180 -4.76 -6.61 -23.93
C PRO A 180 -6.28 -6.81 -23.93
N SER A 181 -6.93 -6.80 -25.09
CA SER A 181 -8.37 -7.08 -25.20
C SER A 181 -8.71 -8.57 -25.11
N ALA A 182 -7.71 -9.45 -25.21
CA ALA A 182 -7.91 -10.88 -25.01
C ALA A 182 -7.93 -11.18 -23.51
N GLN A 183 -9.03 -11.75 -23.04
CA GLN A 183 -9.17 -12.16 -21.65
C GLN A 183 -9.18 -13.69 -21.52
N ARG A 184 -8.46 -14.19 -20.53
CA ARG A 184 -8.52 -15.58 -20.07
C ARG A 184 -8.82 -15.61 -18.58
N ARG A 185 -8.95 -16.82 -18.04
CA ARG A 185 -9.01 -17.06 -16.61
C ARG A 185 -7.90 -18.01 -16.22
N ILE A 186 -7.34 -17.77 -15.05
CA ILE A 186 -6.38 -18.63 -14.36
C ILE A 186 -6.97 -19.05 -13.01
N GLY A 187 -6.65 -20.24 -12.53
CA GLY A 187 -7.25 -20.78 -11.33
C GLY A 187 -6.53 -20.31 -10.08
N LEU A 188 -7.26 -19.82 -9.07
CA LEU A 188 -6.73 -19.58 -7.72
C LEU A 188 -7.39 -20.55 -6.76
N ARG A 189 -6.64 -21.56 -6.33
CA ARG A 189 -7.08 -22.55 -5.35
C ARG A 189 -6.91 -21.98 -3.95
N THR A 190 -7.99 -22.02 -3.18
CA THR A 190 -8.02 -21.60 -1.78
C THR A 190 -7.59 -22.72 -0.84
N PRO A 191 -7.21 -22.39 0.40
CA PRO A 191 -7.03 -23.36 1.47
C PRO A 191 -8.21 -24.31 1.70
N GLY A 192 -9.43 -23.83 1.47
CA GLY A 192 -10.67 -24.62 1.56
C GLY A 192 -10.96 -25.51 0.34
N ASP A 193 -9.97 -25.73 -0.54
CA ASP A 193 -10.06 -26.56 -1.74
C ASP A 193 -11.05 -26.08 -2.81
N ARG A 194 -11.39 -24.78 -2.80
CA ARG A 194 -12.22 -24.15 -3.84
C ARG A 194 -11.33 -23.51 -4.88
N LEU A 195 -11.71 -23.63 -6.15
CA LEU A 195 -10.99 -23.03 -7.28
C LEU A 195 -11.77 -21.83 -7.83
N PHE A 196 -11.14 -20.66 -7.79
CA PHE A 196 -11.68 -19.42 -8.34
C PHE A 196 -11.08 -19.13 -9.71
N GLY A 197 -11.91 -18.70 -10.66
CA GLY A 197 -11.47 -18.35 -12.01
C GLY A 197 -11.12 -16.88 -12.10
N ILE A 198 -9.86 -16.55 -11.87
CA ILE A 198 -9.34 -15.19 -11.85
C ILE A 198 -9.13 -14.71 -13.28
N ARG A 199 -9.84 -13.66 -13.70
CA ARG A 199 -9.64 -13.03 -15.00
C ARG A 199 -8.20 -12.52 -15.11
N CYS A 200 -7.61 -12.72 -16.28
CA CYS A 200 -6.28 -12.22 -16.59
C CYS A 200 -6.19 -11.72 -18.03
N ARG A 201 -5.33 -10.72 -18.26
CA ARG A 201 -5.11 -10.06 -19.56
C ARG A 201 -3.64 -9.70 -19.73
N ALA A 202 -3.21 -9.38 -20.96
CA ALA A 202 -1.93 -8.72 -21.16
C ALA A 202 -1.96 -7.29 -20.62
N SER A 203 -0.86 -6.79 -20.04
CA SER A 203 -0.83 -5.41 -19.53
C SER A 203 -0.95 -4.40 -20.68
N PRO A 204 -1.81 -3.37 -20.55
CA PRO A 204 -1.93 -2.33 -21.58
C PRO A 204 -0.67 -1.50 -21.82
N ASP A 205 0.21 -1.38 -20.82
CA ASP A 205 1.44 -0.58 -20.87
C ASP A 205 2.72 -1.41 -21.08
N GLU A 206 2.58 -2.73 -21.25
CA GLU A 206 3.67 -3.68 -21.51
C GLU A 206 4.77 -3.76 -20.43
N LEU A 207 4.64 -3.04 -19.30
CA LEU A 207 5.58 -3.11 -18.17
C LEU A 207 5.49 -4.46 -17.46
N SER A 208 4.27 -4.96 -17.31
CA SER A 208 3.99 -6.35 -16.96
C SER A 208 3.63 -7.17 -18.19
N PRO A 209 4.09 -8.42 -18.32
CA PRO A 209 3.60 -9.31 -19.37
C PRO A 209 2.10 -9.60 -19.24
N MET A 210 1.58 -9.70 -18.01
CA MET A 210 0.22 -10.13 -17.71
C MET A 210 -0.29 -9.50 -16.41
N GLN A 211 -1.59 -9.28 -16.32
CA GLN A 211 -2.28 -8.79 -15.13
C GLN A 211 -3.36 -9.75 -14.69
N VAL A 212 -3.61 -9.82 -13.39
CA VAL A 212 -4.76 -10.53 -12.80
C VAL A 212 -5.81 -9.53 -12.31
N ASN A 213 -7.08 -9.90 -12.37
CA ASN A 213 -8.15 -9.04 -11.90
C ASN A 213 -8.21 -9.03 -10.36
N LEU A 214 -8.18 -7.84 -9.79
CA LEU A 214 -8.18 -7.58 -8.36
C LEU A 214 -9.43 -8.09 -7.66
N ASP A 215 -10.61 -7.82 -8.22
CA ASP A 215 -11.89 -8.17 -7.59
C ASP A 215 -12.04 -9.69 -7.47
N ASP A 216 -11.67 -10.42 -8.53
CA ASP A 216 -11.71 -11.88 -8.53
C ASP A 216 -10.77 -12.47 -7.45
N VAL A 217 -9.61 -11.83 -7.20
CA VAL A 217 -8.67 -12.22 -6.13
C VAL A 217 -9.28 -11.94 -4.75
N LEU A 218 -9.92 -10.78 -4.58
CA LEU A 218 -10.58 -10.40 -3.33
C LEU A 218 -11.75 -11.33 -3.00
N ASP A 219 -12.53 -11.75 -4.01
CA ASP A 219 -13.60 -12.75 -3.86
C ASP A 219 -13.04 -14.10 -3.34
N ALA A 220 -11.92 -14.56 -3.89
CA ALA A 220 -11.27 -15.78 -3.42
C ALA A 220 -10.76 -15.66 -1.97
N LEU A 221 -10.26 -14.47 -1.60
CA LEU A 221 -9.77 -14.18 -0.25
C LEU A 221 -10.91 -14.11 0.78
N ALA A 222 -12.05 -13.52 0.40
CA ALA A 222 -13.19 -13.29 1.28
C ALA A 222 -13.74 -14.56 1.93
N GLU A 223 -13.58 -15.72 1.29
CA GLU A 223 -14.04 -17.00 1.84
C GLU A 223 -13.10 -17.64 2.86
N ASN A 224 -11.91 -17.07 3.06
CA ASN A 224 -10.83 -17.69 3.85
C ASN A 224 -10.38 -16.82 5.04
N ILE A 225 -11.25 -15.91 5.49
CA ILE A 225 -10.97 -15.00 6.61
C ILE A 225 -10.95 -15.80 7.94
N PRO A 226 -9.82 -15.84 8.68
CA PRO A 226 -9.79 -16.47 10.00
C PRO A 226 -10.81 -15.87 10.96
N ALA A 227 -11.34 -16.70 11.86
CA ALA A 227 -12.34 -16.26 12.83
C ALA A 227 -11.85 -15.13 13.75
N ASP A 228 -10.54 -15.09 14.06
CA ASP A 228 -9.91 -14.06 14.90
C ASP A 228 -9.35 -12.86 14.13
N ALA A 229 -9.52 -12.84 12.81
CA ALA A 229 -9.02 -11.77 11.96
C ALA A 229 -9.79 -10.47 12.19
N HIS A 230 -9.05 -9.40 12.49
CA HIS A 230 -9.52 -8.04 12.27
C HIS A 230 -9.53 -7.74 10.77
N SER A 231 -8.45 -8.11 10.08
CA SER A 231 -8.31 -7.99 8.63
C SER A 231 -7.39 -9.07 8.08
N ILE A 232 -7.51 -9.34 6.79
CA ILE A 232 -6.62 -10.20 6.02
C ILE A 232 -6.22 -9.51 4.73
N MET A 233 -4.93 -9.59 4.37
CA MET A 233 -4.39 -8.98 3.17
C MET A 233 -3.61 -10.01 2.36
N MET A 234 -3.90 -10.12 1.07
CA MET A 234 -3.10 -10.92 0.13
C MET A 234 -2.07 -10.03 -0.56
N LEU A 235 -0.81 -10.42 -0.45
CA LEU A 235 0.27 -9.85 -1.26
C LEU A 235 0.35 -10.62 -2.58
N LEU A 236 0.62 -9.92 -3.67
CA LEU A 236 0.82 -10.52 -4.99
C LEU A 236 2.12 -10.02 -5.60
N ASP A 237 2.91 -10.94 -6.17
CA ASP A 237 4.08 -10.59 -6.99
C ASP A 237 3.69 -10.29 -8.45
N LEU A 238 2.38 -10.31 -8.74
CA LEU A 238 1.79 -10.13 -10.06
C LEU A 238 1.14 -8.76 -10.17
N ASP A 239 1.21 -8.15 -11.35
CA ASP A 239 0.49 -6.92 -11.63
C ASP A 239 -1.03 -7.13 -11.64
N MET A 240 -1.79 -6.09 -11.28
CA MET A 240 -3.24 -6.18 -11.12
C MET A 240 -3.99 -5.11 -11.91
N TYR A 241 -5.26 -5.36 -12.19
CA TYR A 241 -6.22 -4.37 -12.70
C TYR A 241 -7.60 -4.61 -12.08
N GLU A 242 -8.46 -3.59 -12.07
CA GLU A 242 -9.83 -3.72 -11.53
C GLU A 242 -10.86 -3.66 -12.66
N GLY A 243 -10.83 -2.59 -13.46
CA GLY A 243 -11.75 -2.33 -14.57
C GLY A 243 -11.10 -2.28 -15.96
N ASP A 244 -11.95 -2.18 -16.98
CA ASP A 244 -11.53 -2.22 -18.38
C ASP A 244 -10.78 -0.95 -18.83
N GLY A 245 -10.95 0.17 -18.12
CA GLY A 245 -10.25 1.43 -18.38
C GLY A 245 -8.93 1.61 -17.62
N ASP A 246 -8.63 0.73 -16.66
CA ASP A 246 -7.44 0.87 -15.84
C ASP A 246 -6.21 0.42 -16.61
N ILE A 247 -5.10 1.14 -16.45
CA ILE A 247 -3.79 0.65 -16.90
C ILE A 247 -3.33 -0.44 -15.94
N PHE A 248 -3.37 -0.18 -14.63
CA PHE A 248 -3.09 -1.11 -13.55
C PHE A 248 -3.72 -0.60 -12.23
N THR A 249 -3.68 -1.42 -11.19
CA THR A 249 -3.95 -1.00 -9.80
C THR A 249 -2.93 -1.62 -8.87
N ALA A 250 -2.40 -0.83 -7.92
CA ALA A 250 -1.46 -1.33 -6.92
C ALA A 250 -2.16 -2.18 -5.84
N GLY A 251 -3.46 -1.96 -5.63
CA GLY A 251 -4.22 -2.69 -4.63
C GLY A 251 -5.55 -2.04 -4.27
N ARG A 252 -6.35 -2.78 -3.51
CA ARG A 252 -7.63 -2.30 -2.96
C ARG A 252 -7.90 -2.98 -1.63
N ALA A 253 -8.60 -2.26 -0.78
CA ALA A 253 -9.17 -2.78 0.45
C ALA A 253 -10.68 -2.56 0.45
N TYR A 254 -11.43 -3.58 0.85
CA TYR A 254 -12.84 -3.46 1.21
C TYR A 254 -12.93 -3.49 2.72
N GLY A 255 -12.92 -2.29 3.33
CA GLY A 255 -12.91 -2.09 4.78
C GLY A 255 -13.97 -2.93 5.47
N GLY A 256 -15.25 -2.79 5.10
CA GLY A 256 -16.37 -3.55 5.67
C GLY A 256 -16.19 -5.07 5.59
N SER A 257 -15.62 -5.58 4.50
CA SER A 257 -15.35 -7.00 4.28
C SER A 257 -14.04 -7.50 4.90
N ARG A 258 -13.21 -6.60 5.46
CA ARG A 258 -11.95 -6.93 6.16
C ARG A 258 -10.89 -7.60 5.28
N ILE A 259 -10.96 -7.37 3.97
CA ILE A 259 -10.06 -7.93 2.97
C ILE A 259 -9.31 -6.84 2.23
N ALA A 260 -8.07 -7.14 1.86
CA ALA A 260 -7.28 -6.32 0.97
C ALA A 260 -6.40 -7.19 0.06
N ALA A 261 -6.05 -6.67 -1.10
CA ALA A 261 -5.06 -7.25 -1.99
C ALA A 261 -4.12 -6.14 -2.46
N VAL A 262 -2.82 -6.40 -2.41
CA VAL A 262 -1.75 -5.46 -2.76
C VAL A 262 -0.75 -6.17 -3.66
N SER A 263 -0.43 -5.56 -4.80
CA SER A 263 0.62 -6.01 -5.70
C SER A 263 1.94 -5.33 -5.35
N LEU A 264 3.00 -6.11 -5.32
CA LEU A 264 4.39 -5.64 -5.17
C LEU A 264 5.07 -5.45 -6.54
N PHE A 265 4.38 -5.72 -7.65
CA PHE A 265 4.98 -5.75 -8.97
C PHE A 265 5.51 -4.38 -9.41
N ARG A 266 4.71 -3.34 -9.22
CA ARG A 266 5.03 -1.97 -9.65
C ARG A 266 6.04 -1.27 -8.73
N ASP A 267 6.26 -1.81 -7.54
CA ASP A 267 7.28 -1.36 -6.59
C ASP A 267 8.67 -1.94 -6.89
N GLN A 268 8.78 -2.88 -7.86
CA GLN A 268 10.08 -3.37 -8.31
C GLN A 268 10.88 -2.20 -8.89
N PRO A 269 12.17 -2.04 -8.55
CA PRO A 269 13.00 -0.92 -9.02
C PRO A 269 13.04 -0.73 -10.54
N LEU A 270 12.85 -1.82 -11.31
CA LEU A 270 12.79 -1.77 -12.77
C LEU A 270 11.48 -1.23 -13.33
N CYS A 271 10.39 -1.31 -12.56
CA CYS A 271 9.04 -0.87 -12.91
C CYS A 271 8.66 0.45 -12.25
N ALA A 272 9.36 0.83 -11.19
CA ALA A 272 9.17 2.11 -10.54
C ALA A 272 9.47 3.27 -11.52
N PRO A 273 8.66 4.34 -11.51
CA PRO A 273 8.99 5.56 -12.24
C PRO A 273 10.39 6.05 -11.88
N PRO A 274 11.12 6.71 -12.80
CA PRO A 274 12.39 7.34 -12.47
C PRO A 274 12.22 8.29 -11.28
N ASP A 275 12.92 7.99 -10.19
CA ASP A 275 13.03 8.87 -9.04
C ASP A 275 14.21 9.83 -9.26
N ASP A 276 13.98 11.13 -9.07
CA ASP A 276 15.04 12.13 -9.09
C ASP A 276 15.80 12.22 -7.75
N GLY A 277 15.50 11.30 -6.83
CA GLY A 277 16.06 11.18 -5.51
C GLY A 277 15.23 11.90 -4.45
N HIS A 278 14.02 12.36 -4.80
CA HIS A 278 13.13 13.11 -3.91
C HIS A 278 11.76 12.45 -3.74
N ALA A 279 11.55 11.23 -4.24
CA ALA A 279 10.41 10.41 -3.83
C ALA A 279 10.47 10.10 -2.32
N TRP A 280 9.35 9.69 -1.74
CA TRP A 280 9.29 9.27 -0.34
C TRP A 280 10.38 8.22 -0.04
N PRO A 281 11.15 8.34 1.06
CA PRO A 281 10.97 9.29 2.17
C PRO A 281 11.72 10.64 2.03
N ALA A 282 12.38 10.90 0.90
CA ALA A 282 13.21 12.09 0.68
C ALA A 282 12.43 13.33 0.19
N SER A 283 11.10 13.25 0.11
CA SER A 283 10.21 14.32 -0.40
C SER A 283 10.25 15.60 0.41
N HIS A 284 10.73 15.56 1.66
CA HIS A 284 10.87 16.72 2.54
C HIS A 284 12.10 17.58 2.23
N CYS A 285 12.90 17.27 1.21
CA CYS A 285 14.11 18.01 0.89
C CYS A 285 13.82 19.48 0.51
N ALA A 286 14.44 20.41 1.23
CA ALA A 286 14.27 21.84 0.96
C ALA A 286 14.78 22.23 -0.45
N GLU A 287 15.94 21.70 -0.87
CA GLU A 287 16.48 21.95 -2.23
C GLU A 287 15.57 21.45 -3.36
N TYR A 288 14.67 20.52 -3.08
CA TYR A 288 13.67 20.06 -4.04
C TYR A 288 12.43 20.96 -4.02
N ILE A 289 11.92 21.23 -2.82
CA ILE A 289 10.69 22.00 -2.60
C ILE A 289 10.84 23.47 -2.99
N ASP A 290 12.02 24.06 -2.82
CA ASP A 290 12.27 25.49 -3.05
C ASP A 290 12.58 25.85 -4.52
N LYS A 291 12.62 24.84 -5.42
CA LYS A 291 12.83 25.03 -6.86
C LYS A 291 11.56 25.48 -7.57
#